data_AF-A0A060BLA6-F1
#
_entry.id   AF-A0A060BLA6-F1
#
_cell.length_a   1.000
_cell.length_b   1.000
_cell.length_c   1.000
_cell.angle_alpha   90.00
_cell.angle_beta   90.00
_cell.angle_gamma   90.00
#
_symmetry.space_group_name_H-M   'P 1'
#
loop_
_entity.id
_entity.type
_entity.pdbx_description
1 polymer ?
#
loop_
_entity_poly.entity_id
_entity_poly.type
_entity_poly.pdbx_seq_one_letter_code
_entity_poly.pdbx_strand_id
1 'polypeptide(L)'
;MPGIFRDVELLERPVDAIDDHRVHADFDPATGLGELRVEASTAAMVEIPELGITVAAGRTVRMPVEPWSAERPRLYRGVLRSVGESVELAIGFRRVEVVDGVLLA
;
A
#
# COMPACT_ATOMS: atom_id res chain seq x y z
N MET A 1 -1.27 -33.45 -6.27
CA MET A 1 -0.44 -33.11 -7.45
C MET A 1 1.01 -32.98 -6.99
N PRO A 2 1.93 -33.85 -7.44
CA PRO A 2 3.37 -33.65 -7.20
C PRO A 2 4.03 -32.79 -8.31
N GLY A 3 4.99 -31.91 -7.96
CA GLY A 3 5.82 -31.16 -8.91
C GLY A 3 6.20 -29.74 -8.47
N ILE A 4 6.98 -29.05 -9.30
CA ILE A 4 7.14 -27.59 -9.24
C ILE A 4 5.93 -26.99 -9.95
N PHE A 5 4.99 -26.42 -9.19
CA PHE A 5 3.68 -25.95 -9.68
C PHE A 5 3.49 -24.43 -9.59
N ARG A 6 4.57 -23.70 -9.32
CA ARG A 6 4.68 -22.24 -9.31
C ARG A 6 6.06 -21.84 -9.83
N ASP A 7 6.24 -20.54 -10.01
CA ASP A 7 7.44 -19.96 -10.57
C ASP A 7 8.67 -20.22 -9.68
N VAL A 8 9.82 -20.28 -10.32
CA VAL A 8 11.15 -20.34 -9.70
C VAL A 8 11.93 -19.15 -10.24
N GLU A 9 12.34 -18.26 -9.36
CA GLU A 9 13.04 -17.03 -9.72
C GLU A 9 14.35 -16.91 -8.93
N LEU A 10 15.31 -16.24 -9.54
CA LEU A 10 16.53 -15.77 -8.89
C LEU A 10 16.52 -14.24 -8.96
N LEU A 11 16.54 -13.59 -7.80
CA LEU A 11 16.52 -12.13 -7.68
C LEU A 11 17.86 -11.66 -7.11
N GLU A 12 18.47 -10.67 -7.75
CA GLU A 12 19.58 -9.92 -7.17
C GLU A 12 19.06 -9.06 -6.01
N ARG A 13 19.84 -8.96 -4.92
CA ARG A 13 19.54 -8.11 -3.76
C ARG A 13 20.64 -7.06 -3.58
N PRO A 14 20.49 -5.87 -4.17
CA PRO A 14 21.41 -4.77 -3.98
C PRO A 14 21.50 -4.32 -2.51
N VAL A 15 22.55 -3.56 -2.18
CA VAL A 15 22.61 -2.82 -0.91
C VAL A 15 21.43 -1.84 -0.85
N ASP A 16 20.81 -1.71 0.32
CA ASP A 16 19.61 -0.90 0.54
C ASP A 16 18.39 -1.29 -0.31
N ALA A 17 18.32 -2.54 -0.77
CA ALA A 17 17.10 -3.11 -1.33
C ALA A 17 15.98 -3.18 -0.27
N ILE A 18 14.74 -3.12 -0.73
CA ILE A 18 13.53 -3.21 0.11
C ILE A 18 13.16 -4.69 0.18
N ASP A 19 13.54 -5.36 1.27
CA ASP A 19 13.17 -6.77 1.49
C ASP A 19 11.68 -6.95 1.72
N ASP A 20 11.04 -6.00 2.40
CA ASP A 20 9.61 -6.02 2.67
C ASP A 20 9.03 -4.62 2.79
N HIS A 21 7.73 -4.51 2.49
CA HIS A 21 6.96 -3.30 2.69
C HIS A 21 5.51 -3.66 3.04
N ARG A 22 4.86 -2.77 3.80
CA ARG A 22 3.46 -2.96 4.20
C ARG A 22 2.67 -1.69 4.01
N VAL A 23 1.59 -1.78 3.23
CA VAL A 23 0.66 -0.67 3.03
C VAL A 23 -0.51 -0.81 3.99
N HIS A 24 -0.72 0.23 4.80
CA HIS A 24 -1.94 0.46 5.55
C HIS A 24 -2.70 1.61 4.87
N ALA A 25 -3.88 1.32 4.32
CA ALA A 25 -4.69 2.27 3.57
C ALA A 25 -6.15 2.16 4.01
N ASP A 26 -6.46 2.87 5.09
CA ASP A 26 -7.79 2.87 5.71
C ASP A 26 -8.67 3.96 5.09
N PHE A 27 -9.99 3.80 5.16
CA PHE A 27 -10.96 4.79 4.71
C PHE A 27 -12.02 5.03 5.78
N ASP A 28 -12.23 6.30 6.13
CA ASP A 28 -13.29 6.71 7.05
C ASP A 28 -14.51 7.24 6.26
N PRO A 29 -15.62 6.49 6.22
CA PRO A 29 -16.82 6.92 5.48
C PRO A 29 -17.52 8.14 6.10
N ALA A 30 -17.28 8.46 7.38
CA ALA A 30 -17.88 9.62 8.03
C ALA A 30 -17.24 10.94 7.58
N THR A 31 -15.95 10.91 7.26
CA THR A 31 -15.18 12.10 6.86
C THR A 31 -14.80 12.11 5.38
N GLY A 32 -14.86 10.96 4.70
CA GLY A 32 -14.35 10.79 3.33
C GLY A 32 -12.83 10.82 3.23
N LEU A 33 -12.13 10.72 4.36
CA LEU A 33 -10.68 10.75 4.41
C LEU A 33 -10.11 9.33 4.39
N GLY A 34 -9.05 9.16 3.61
CA GLY A 34 -8.16 8.02 3.77
C GLY A 34 -7.14 8.27 4.86
N GLU A 35 -6.57 7.20 5.38
CA GLU A 35 -5.34 7.22 6.17
C GLU A 35 -4.33 6.27 5.54
N LEU A 36 -3.17 6.81 5.13
CA LEU A 36 -2.10 6.05 4.52
C LEU A 36 -0.88 5.98 5.43
N ARG A 37 -0.33 4.78 5.59
CA ARG A 37 1.02 4.55 6.10
C ARG A 37 1.64 3.39 5.32
N VAL A 38 2.80 3.63 4.71
CA VAL A 38 3.59 2.58 4.05
C VAL A 38 4.85 2.34 4.86
N GLU A 39 5.02 1.13 5.37
CA GLU A 39 6.22 0.69 6.06
C GLU A 39 7.18 0.03 5.07
N ALA A 40 8.49 0.12 5.34
CA ALA A 40 9.53 -0.49 4.52
C ALA A 40 10.65 -1.02 5.44
N SER A 41 11.33 -2.08 5.03
CA SER A 41 12.45 -2.67 5.79
C SER A 41 13.73 -1.83 5.77
N THR A 42 13.80 -0.81 4.90
CA THR A 42 14.91 0.16 4.79
C THR A 42 14.38 1.60 4.67
N ALA A 43 15.28 2.58 4.76
CA ALA A 43 14.95 3.98 4.53
C ALA A 43 14.45 4.17 3.09
N ALA A 44 13.21 4.64 2.96
CA ALA A 44 12.55 4.81 1.67
C ALA A 44 11.57 5.98 1.67
N MET A 45 11.25 6.46 0.47
CA MET A 45 10.29 7.52 0.20
C MET A 45 9.09 6.96 -0.56
N VAL A 46 7.90 7.33 -0.12
CA VAL A 46 6.62 7.00 -0.75
C VAL A 46 6.18 8.20 -1.57
N GLU A 47 5.90 7.98 -2.85
CA GLU A 47 5.36 8.98 -3.76
C GLU A 47 4.05 8.49 -4.37
N ILE A 48 2.98 9.28 -4.26
CA ILE A 48 1.68 9.01 -4.91
C ILE A 48 1.25 10.31 -5.59
N PRO A 49 1.60 10.51 -6.88
CA PRO A 49 1.45 11.80 -7.55
C PRO A 49 0.01 12.31 -7.59
N GLU A 50 -0.95 11.42 -7.82
CA GLU A 50 -2.37 11.77 -7.89
C GLU A 50 -2.91 12.37 -6.57
N LEU A 51 -2.33 11.97 -5.43
CA LEU A 51 -2.69 12.49 -4.11
C LEU A 51 -1.76 13.61 -3.63
N GLY A 52 -0.75 13.99 -4.43
CA GLY A 52 0.28 14.97 -4.03
C GLY A 52 1.12 14.50 -2.83
N ILE A 53 1.25 13.20 -2.61
CA ILE A 53 1.97 12.64 -1.45
C ILE A 53 3.42 12.43 -1.82
N THR A 54 4.32 12.95 -0.98
CA THR A 54 5.74 12.59 -0.94
C THR A 54 6.18 12.57 0.51
N VAL A 55 6.32 11.39 1.10
CA VAL A 55 6.64 11.23 2.53
C VAL A 55 7.61 10.08 2.77
N ALA A 56 8.36 10.14 3.86
CA ALA A 56 9.17 9.01 4.30
C ALA A 56 8.29 7.82 4.68
N ALA A 57 8.76 6.61 4.40
CA ALA A 57 8.14 5.39 4.89
C ALA A 57 7.98 5.42 6.43
N GLY A 58 6.91 4.81 6.92
CA GLY A 58 6.50 4.80 8.33
C GLY A 58 5.72 6.04 8.79
N ARG A 59 5.58 7.08 7.95
CA ARG A 59 4.76 8.26 8.26
C ARG A 59 3.30 8.04 7.87
N THR A 60 2.41 8.49 8.75
CA THR A 60 0.96 8.50 8.51
C THR A 60 0.54 9.83 7.89
N VAL A 61 -0.25 9.78 6.82
CA VAL A 61 -0.89 10.93 6.18
C VAL A 61 -2.39 10.71 6.03
N ARG A 62 -3.16 11.80 6.06
CA ARG A 62 -4.61 11.79 5.86
C ARG A 62 -4.98 12.79 4.78
N MET A 63 -5.88 12.39 3.89
CA MET A 63 -6.29 13.16 2.73
C MET A 63 -7.65 12.68 2.20
N PRO A 64 -8.41 13.50 1.47
CA PRO A 64 -9.59 13.03 0.74
C PRO A 64 -9.20 11.98 -0.30
N VAL A 65 -9.95 10.89 -0.36
CA VAL A 65 -9.76 9.80 -1.34
C VAL A 65 -11.10 9.24 -1.79
N GLU A 66 -11.10 8.58 -2.94
CA GLU A 66 -12.17 7.68 -3.35
C GLU A 66 -11.89 6.27 -2.78
N PRO A 67 -12.88 5.61 -2.14
CA PRO A 67 -12.68 4.28 -1.59
C PRO A 67 -12.60 3.21 -2.67
N TRP A 68 -11.87 2.15 -2.37
CA TRP A 68 -11.87 0.92 -3.16
C TRP A 68 -13.02 0.01 -2.72
N SER A 69 -13.73 -0.58 -3.67
CA SER A 69 -14.64 -1.72 -3.47
C SER A 69 -14.55 -2.70 -4.63
N ALA A 70 -15.22 -3.85 -4.54
CA ALA A 70 -15.31 -4.79 -5.66
C ALA A 70 -16.06 -4.20 -6.86
N GLU A 71 -17.08 -3.37 -6.61
CA GLU A 71 -17.87 -2.67 -7.63
C GLU A 71 -17.16 -1.44 -8.19
N ARG A 72 -16.33 -0.78 -7.37
CA ARG A 72 -15.50 0.37 -7.76
C ARG A 72 -14.06 0.15 -7.32
N PRO A 73 -13.25 -0.58 -8.11
CA PRO A 73 -11.90 -0.97 -7.71
C PRO A 73 -10.88 0.17 -7.91
N ARG A 74 -11.10 1.31 -7.24
CA ARG A 74 -10.26 2.50 -7.35
C ARG A 74 -8.88 2.26 -6.76
N LEU A 75 -7.84 2.48 -7.57
CA LEU A 75 -6.44 2.36 -7.16
C LEU A 75 -5.69 3.66 -7.41
N TYR A 76 -4.90 4.08 -6.43
CA TYR A 76 -3.90 5.15 -6.55
C TYR A 76 -2.54 4.54 -6.79
N ARG A 77 -1.87 4.95 -7.86
CA ARG A 77 -0.54 4.45 -8.24
C ARG A 77 0.56 5.29 -7.61
N GLY A 78 1.60 4.63 -7.13
CA GLY A 78 2.74 5.27 -6.51
C GLY A 78 3.99 4.42 -6.57
N VAL A 79 5.05 4.93 -5.97
CA VAL A 79 6.34 4.24 -5.87
C VAL A 79 6.86 4.35 -4.44
N LEU A 80 7.37 3.24 -3.91
CA LEU A 80 8.22 3.21 -2.73
C LEU A 80 9.67 3.08 -3.19
N ARG A 81 10.49 4.09 -2.92
CA ARG A 81 11.87 4.18 -3.42
C ARG A 81 12.86 4.22 -2.27
N SER A 82 13.77 3.25 -2.23
CA SER A 82 15.01 3.33 -1.44
C SER A 82 16.16 3.80 -2.34
N VAL A 83 17.39 3.78 -1.80
CA VAL A 83 18.59 4.03 -2.62
C VAL A 83 18.82 2.89 -3.61
N GLY A 84 18.61 1.64 -3.19
CA GLY A 84 18.93 0.45 -3.98
C GLY A 84 17.79 -0.12 -4.82
N GLU A 85 16.53 0.23 -4.54
CA GLU A 85 15.37 -0.40 -5.18
C GLU A 85 14.17 0.55 -5.31
N SER A 86 13.25 0.20 -6.22
CA SER A 86 11.96 0.84 -6.34
C SER A 86 10.87 -0.20 -6.49
N VAL A 87 9.82 -0.07 -5.67
CA VAL A 87 8.65 -0.94 -5.67
C VAL A 87 7.44 -0.14 -6.14
N GLU A 88 6.76 -0.62 -7.17
CA GLU A 88 5.51 -0.03 -7.62
C GLU A 88 4.37 -0.35 -6.64
N LEU A 89 3.56 0.66 -6.33
CA LEU A 89 2.42 0.53 -5.43
C LEU A 89 1.11 0.75 -6.17
N ALA A 90 0.10 -0.02 -5.78
CA ALA A 90 -1.29 0.14 -6.22
C ALA A 90 -2.19 0.11 -4.99
N ILE A 91 -2.65 1.28 -4.56
CA ILE A 91 -3.25 1.46 -3.24
C ILE A 91 -4.76 1.69 -3.38
N GLY A 92 -5.55 0.79 -2.81
CA GLY A 92 -6.99 0.96 -2.62
C GLY A 92 -7.28 1.27 -1.15
N PHE A 93 -7.97 2.38 -0.88
CA PHE A 93 -8.36 2.76 0.47
C PHE A 93 -9.68 2.08 0.85
N ARG A 94 -9.69 1.27 1.91
CA ARG A 94 -10.90 0.63 2.42
C ARG A 94 -10.78 0.32 3.91
N ARG A 95 -11.91 0.23 4.59
CA ARG A 95 -12.00 -0.29 5.95
C ARG A 95 -12.79 -1.59 5.94
N VAL A 96 -12.31 -2.59 6.67
CA VAL A 96 -13.10 -3.78 7.00
C VAL A 96 -13.14 -3.89 8.50
N GLU A 97 -14.35 -3.98 9.05
CA GLU A 97 -14.59 -4.02 10.48
C GLU A 97 -15.83 -4.86 10.83
N VAL A 98 -15.96 -5.24 12.10
CA VAL A 98 -17.17 -5.88 12.62
C VAL A 98 -17.73 -5.00 13.72
N VAL A 99 -18.95 -4.50 13.54
CA VAL A 99 -19.66 -3.66 14.50
C VAL A 99 -20.96 -4.36 14.88
N ASP A 100 -21.17 -4.60 16.17
CA ASP A 100 -22.36 -5.28 16.70
C ASP A 100 -22.68 -6.62 16.00
N GLY A 101 -21.63 -7.37 15.63
CA GLY A 101 -21.75 -8.66 14.95
C GLY A 101 -22.01 -8.56 13.43
N VAL A 102 -22.03 -7.36 12.86
CA VAL A 102 -22.19 -7.12 11.42
C VAL A 102 -20.83 -6.82 10.80
N LEU A 103 -20.45 -7.57 9.76
CA LEU A 103 -19.27 -7.29 8.93
C LEU A 103 -19.55 -6.10 8.01
N LEU A 104 -18.73 -5.06 8.11
CA LEU A 104 -18.72 -3.88 7.25
C LEU A 104 -17.44 -3.91 6.40
N ALA A 105 -17.56 -3.67 5.09
CA ALA A 105 -16.47 -3.75 4.12
C ALA A 105 -16.67 -2.78 2.95
#